data_AF-A0A531JRM2-F1
#
_entry.id   AF-A0A531JRM2-F1
#
_cell.length_a   1.000
_cell.length_b   1.000
_cell.length_c   1.000
_cell.angle_alpha   90.00
_cell.angle_beta   90.00
_cell.angle_gamma   90.00
#
_symmetry.space_group_name_H-M   'P 1'
#
loop_
_entity.id
_entity.type
_entity.pdbx_description
1 polymer ?
#
loop_
_entity_poly.entity_id
_entity_poly.type
_entity_poly.pdbx_seq_one_letter_code
_entity_poly.pdbx_strand_id
1 'polypeptide(L)'
;VDSRSARSVSGSAGTLREFAPALPETDRADLLSTVLDESERLNRFIANLLDMTKIESGAMEPNFAFHYVGDIVGTAFHRARKIIGEHKTEIDIPTDLPMLRVDPVLFEQALFNLLDNAAKFA
;
A
#
# COMPACT_ATOMS: atom_id res chain seq x y z
N VAL A 1 -10.97 3.66 13.67
CA VAL A 1 -9.72 3.09 14.22
C VAL A 1 -9.79 1.58 14.07
N ASP A 2 -8.90 0.97 13.27
CA ASP A 2 -8.90 -0.48 13.10
C ASP A 2 -8.36 -1.19 14.36
N SER A 3 -9.25 -1.45 15.31
CA SER A 3 -8.93 -2.09 16.59
C SER A 3 -8.70 -3.60 16.47
N ARG A 4 -8.93 -4.21 15.30
CA ARG A 4 -8.72 -5.65 15.08
C ARG A 4 -7.25 -5.96 14.83
N SER A 5 -6.58 -5.20 13.97
CA SER A 5 -5.14 -5.37 13.70
C SER A 5 -4.29 -5.22 14.96
N ALA A 6 -4.52 -4.16 15.73
CA ALA A 6 -3.79 -3.93 16.97
C ALA A 6 -3.96 -5.07 17.99
N ARG A 7 -5.19 -5.61 18.12
CA ARG A 7 -5.46 -6.75 19.01
C ARG A 7 -4.80 -8.04 18.51
N SER A 8 -4.78 -8.27 17.20
CA SER A 8 -4.12 -9.43 16.57
C SER A 8 -2.60 -9.41 16.78
N VAL A 9 -1.96 -8.25 16.57
CA VAL A 9 -0.54 -8.04 16.83
C VAL A 9 -0.21 -8.30 18.31
N SER A 10 -0.93 -7.65 19.23
CA SER A 10 -0.70 -7.82 20.67
C SER A 10 -0.94 -9.25 21.16
N GLY A 11 -1.95 -9.95 20.62
CA GLY A 11 -2.22 -11.35 20.93
C GLY A 11 -1.09 -12.27 20.47
N SER A 12 -0.71 -12.19 19.19
CA SER A 12 0.33 -13.04 18.60
C SER A 12 1.71 -12.79 19.21
N ALA A 13 2.06 -11.51 19.43
CA ALA A 13 3.29 -11.14 20.13
C ALA A 13 3.28 -11.57 21.61
N GLY A 14 2.12 -11.52 22.27
CA GLY A 14 1.94 -12.02 23.64
C GLY A 14 2.18 -13.53 23.73
N THR A 15 1.57 -14.31 22.84
CA THR A 15 1.75 -15.76 22.76
C THR A 15 3.21 -16.13 22.46
N LEU A 16 3.87 -15.44 21.52
CA LEU A 16 5.30 -15.63 21.26
C LEU A 16 6.14 -15.32 22.51
N ARG A 17 5.88 -14.22 23.20
CA ARG A 17 6.64 -13.83 24.41
C ARG A 17 6.51 -14.87 25.53
N GLU A 18 5.32 -15.44 25.72
CA GLU A 18 5.02 -16.33 26.84
C GLU A 18 5.36 -17.79 26.55
N PHE A 19 5.18 -18.26 25.31
CA PHE A 19 5.27 -19.67 24.96
C PHE A 19 6.31 -20.01 23.89
N ALA A 20 7.13 -19.05 23.40
CA ALA A 20 8.14 -19.30 22.36
C ALA A 20 9.00 -20.56 22.58
N PRO A 21 9.51 -20.88 23.80
CA PRO A 21 10.34 -22.06 24.01
C PRO A 21 9.58 -23.39 23.85
N ALA A 22 8.26 -23.37 24.01
CA ALA A 22 7.39 -24.54 23.94
C ALA A 22 6.68 -24.70 22.58
N LEU A 23 6.79 -23.70 21.70
CA LEU A 23 6.17 -23.72 20.38
C LEU A 23 7.08 -24.35 19.32
N PRO A 24 6.52 -25.18 18.41
CA PRO A 24 7.21 -25.58 17.20
C PRO A 24 7.75 -24.38 16.40
N GLU A 25 8.87 -24.57 15.69
CA GLU A 25 9.46 -23.55 14.82
C GLU A 25 8.46 -22.98 13.81
N THR A 26 7.59 -23.82 13.24
CA THR A 26 6.55 -23.44 12.29
C THR A 26 5.55 -22.47 12.90
N ASP A 27 5.03 -22.80 14.08
CA ASP A 27 4.00 -22.01 14.76
C ASP A 27 4.57 -20.64 15.19
N ARG A 28 5.85 -20.59 15.56
CA ARG A 28 6.52 -19.31 15.82
C ARG A 28 6.68 -18.46 14.56
N ALA A 29 7.03 -19.08 13.44
CA ALA A 29 7.15 -18.40 12.16
C ALA A 29 5.80 -17.84 11.70
N ASP A 30 4.72 -18.59 11.86
CA ASP A 30 3.36 -18.17 11.51
C ASP A 30 2.86 -17.01 12.38
N LEU A 31 3.10 -17.06 13.69
CA LEU A 31 2.80 -15.96 14.61
C LEU A 31 3.60 -14.70 14.26
N LEU A 32 4.87 -14.86 13.90
CA LEU A 32 5.72 -13.74 13.48
C LEU A 32 5.24 -13.13 12.15
N SER A 33 4.87 -13.96 11.17
CA SER A 33 4.28 -13.50 9.91
C SER A 33 3.00 -12.71 10.17
N THR A 34 2.12 -13.22 11.03
CA THR A 34 0.88 -12.55 11.43
C THR A 34 1.15 -11.17 12.04
N VAL A 35 2.15 -11.05 12.91
CA VAL A 35 2.56 -9.76 13.50
C VAL A 35 3.05 -8.79 12.42
N LEU A 36 3.86 -9.26 11.47
CA LEU A 36 4.41 -8.44 10.40
C LEU A 36 3.30 -7.93 9.47
N ASP A 37 2.42 -8.81 9.01
CA ASP A 37 1.34 -8.49 8.08
C ASP A 37 0.35 -7.49 8.69
N GLU A 38 -0.04 -7.69 9.95
CA GLU A 38 -0.95 -6.78 10.65
C GLU A 38 -0.30 -5.43 10.98
N SER A 39 1.01 -5.41 11.25
CA SER A 39 1.75 -4.16 11.46
C SER A 39 1.84 -3.37 10.15
N GLU A 40 2.10 -4.03 9.03
CA GLU A 40 2.11 -3.38 7.71
C GLU A 40 0.73 -2.82 7.36
N ARG A 41 -0.34 -3.58 7.64
CA ARG A 41 -1.73 -3.15 7.48
C ARG A 41 -2.05 -1.92 8.32
N LEU A 42 -1.63 -1.89 9.58
CA LEU A 42 -1.80 -0.72 10.46
C LEU A 42 -1.03 0.49 9.93
N ASN A 43 0.20 0.29 9.45
CA ASN A 43 1.01 1.37 8.90
C ASN A 43 0.34 1.99 7.66
N ARG A 44 -0.20 1.17 6.75
CA ARG A 44 -1.00 1.65 5.61
C ARG A 44 -2.25 2.41 6.05
N PHE A 45 -2.95 1.93 7.09
CA PHE A 45 -4.13 2.62 7.63
C PHE A 45 -3.79 4.00 8.20
N ILE A 46 -2.70 4.11 8.97
CA ILE A 46 -2.23 5.39 9.52
C ILE A 46 -1.82 6.35 8.41
N ALA A 47 -1.09 5.88 7.40
CA ALA A 47 -0.71 6.70 6.24
C ALA A 47 -1.95 7.26 5.53
N ASN A 48 -2.92 6.40 5.20
CA ASN A 48 -4.17 6.83 4.56
C ASN A 48 -4.95 7.84 5.41
N LEU A 49 -4.99 7.65 6.73
CA LEU A 49 -5.65 8.58 7.64
C LEU A 49 -4.93 9.94 7.65
N LEU A 50 -3.60 9.94 7.74
CA LEU A 50 -2.80 11.18 7.71
C LEU A 50 -2.99 11.92 6.39
N ASP A 51 -2.98 11.21 5.27
CA ASP A 51 -3.23 11.81 3.96
C ASP A 51 -4.62 12.44 3.89
N MET A 52 -5.65 11.76 4.40
CA MET A 52 -7.00 12.31 4.48
C MET A 52 -7.06 13.57 5.36
N THR A 53 -6.39 13.59 6.51
CA THR A 53 -6.34 14.79 7.36
C THR A 53 -5.63 15.97 6.69
N LYS A 54 -4.59 15.71 5.88
CA LYS A 54 -3.90 16.76 5.11
C LYS A 54 -4.78 17.32 3.99
N ILE A 55 -5.57 16.46 3.34
CA ILE A 55 -6.56 16.87 2.34
C ILE A 55 -7.63 17.75 2.99
N GLU A 56 -8.24 17.30 4.09
CA GLU A 56 -9.32 18.02 4.78
C GLU A 56 -8.88 19.35 5.39
N SER A 57 -7.63 19.42 5.88
CA SER A 57 -7.07 20.66 6.44
C SER A 57 -6.55 21.64 5.38
N GLY A 58 -6.53 21.24 4.10
CA GLY A 58 -5.91 22.03 3.02
C GLY A 58 -4.39 22.11 3.10
N ALA A 59 -3.74 21.38 4.02
CA ALA A 59 -2.28 21.32 4.15
C ALA A 59 -1.61 20.52 3.02
N MET A 60 -2.41 19.83 2.21
CA MET A 60 -1.97 19.18 0.98
C MET A 60 -2.13 20.13 -0.20
N GLU A 61 -1.05 20.80 -0.58
CA GLU A 61 -1.00 21.64 -1.78
C GLU A 61 -0.39 20.83 -2.94
N PRO A 62 -1.19 20.39 -3.94
CA PRO A 62 -0.65 19.66 -5.08
C PRO A 62 0.23 20.57 -5.94
N ASN A 63 1.40 20.08 -6.31
CA ASN A 63 2.29 20.75 -7.23
C ASN A 63 1.92 20.39 -8.67
N PHE A 64 0.90 21.07 -9.19
CA PHE A 64 0.40 20.82 -10.54
C PHE A 64 1.37 21.31 -11.63
N ALA A 65 1.80 20.40 -12.49
CA ALA A 65 2.54 20.70 -13.70
C ALA A 65 2.03 19.86 -14.88
N PHE A 66 2.42 20.22 -16.10
CA PHE A 66 2.10 19.44 -17.29
C PHE A 66 3.04 18.24 -17.37
N HIS A 67 2.47 17.04 -17.38
CA HIS A 67 3.21 15.78 -17.45
C HIS A 67 2.63 14.85 -18.51
N TYR A 68 3.48 14.03 -19.10
CA TYR A 68 3.05 12.87 -19.88
C TYR A 68 2.57 11.78 -18.91
N VAL A 69 1.32 11.36 -19.07
CA VAL A 69 0.71 10.33 -18.22
C VAL A 69 1.44 8.99 -18.36
N GLY A 70 1.95 8.69 -19.56
CA GLY A 70 2.73 7.47 -19.81
C GLY A 70 3.93 7.32 -18.90
N ASP A 71 4.64 8.41 -18.60
CA ASP A 71 5.80 8.39 -17.70
C ASP A 71 5.37 8.05 -16.27
N ILE A 72 4.29 8.68 -15.78
CA ILE A 72 3.77 8.47 -14.42
C ILE A 72 3.20 7.05 -14.26
N VAL A 73 2.49 6.54 -15.27
CA VAL A 73 1.99 5.17 -15.28
C VAL A 73 3.15 4.17 -15.28
N GLY A 74 4.21 4.45 -16.06
CA GLY A 74 5.42 3.65 -16.09
C GLY A 74 6.10 3.54 -14.73
N THR A 75 6.26 4.65 -14.00
CA THR A 75 6.86 4.64 -12.65
C THR A 75 5.97 3.91 -11.64
N ALA A 76 4.67 4.20 -11.63
CA ALA A 76 3.69 3.54 -10.76
C ALA A 76 3.70 2.01 -10.96
N PHE A 77 3.69 1.57 -12.22
CA PHE A 77 3.68 0.16 -12.57
C PHE A 77 4.99 -0.54 -12.20
N HIS A 78 6.14 0.10 -12.44
CA HIS A 78 7.44 -0.43 -12.02
C HIS A 78 7.50 -0.66 -10.51
N ARG A 79 6.98 0.28 -9.72
CA ARG A 79 6.90 0.17 -8.25
C ARG A 79 5.93 -0.93 -7.82
N ALA A 80 4.79 -1.05 -8.50
CA ALA A 80 3.75 -2.02 -8.19
C ALA A 80 4.09 -3.46 -8.64
N ARG A 81 5.12 -3.69 -9.47
CA ARG A 81 5.50 -5.03 -9.97
C ARG A 81 5.59 -6.10 -8.89
N LYS A 82 6.11 -5.77 -7.70
CA LYS A 82 6.22 -6.73 -6.59
C LYS A 82 4.87 -7.19 -6.05
N ILE A 83 3.87 -6.31 -6.09
CA ILE A 83 2.53 -6.55 -5.54
C ILE A 83 1.63 -7.22 -6.60
N ILE A 84 1.77 -6.79 -7.86
CA ILE A 84 1.04 -7.35 -9.01
C ILE A 84 1.44 -8.80 -9.29
N GLY A 85 2.65 -9.23 -8.92
CA GLY A 85 3.07 -10.63 -9.01
C GLY A 85 2.93 -11.19 -10.44
N GLU A 86 2.20 -12.30 -10.58
CA GLU A 86 1.94 -12.98 -11.87
C GLU A 86 0.61 -12.58 -12.53
N HIS A 87 -0.10 -11.56 -12.01
CA HIS A 87 -1.34 -11.11 -12.63
C HIS A 87 -1.09 -10.60 -14.05
N LYS A 88 -1.99 -10.96 -14.98
CA LYS A 88 -1.94 -10.45 -16.35
C LYS A 88 -2.29 -8.96 -16.34
N THR A 89 -1.36 -8.14 -16.83
CA THR A 89 -1.54 -6.69 -16.90
C THR A 89 -1.45 -6.19 -18.33
N GLU A 90 -2.37 -5.30 -18.68
CA GLU A 90 -2.42 -4.61 -19.95
C GLU A 90 -2.37 -3.10 -19.70
N ILE A 91 -1.49 -2.41 -20.41
CA ILE A 91 -1.37 -0.95 -20.35
C ILE A 91 -1.77 -0.45 -21.73
N ASP A 92 -2.89 0.26 -21.79
CA ASP A 92 -3.40 0.89 -22.99
C ASP A 92 -3.43 2.41 -22.78
N ILE A 93 -2.46 3.10 -23.39
CA ILE A 93 -2.32 4.57 -23.33
C ILE A 93 -2.28 5.08 -24.77
N PRO A 94 -3.22 5.95 -25.18
CA PRO A 94 -3.21 6.54 -26.51
C PRO A 94 -1.91 7.32 -26.78
N THR A 95 -1.32 7.13 -27.95
CA THR A 95 -0.07 7.81 -28.35
C THR A 95 -0.23 9.31 -28.56
N ASP A 96 -1.46 9.76 -28.80
CA ASP A 96 -1.84 11.15 -29.01
C ASP A 96 -2.38 11.82 -27.73
N LEU A 97 -2.26 11.16 -26.58
CA LEU A 97 -2.70 11.71 -25.30
C LEU A 97 -1.91 13.00 -24.98
N PRO A 98 -2.58 14.16 -24.83
CA PRO A 98 -1.90 15.40 -24.50
C PRO A 98 -1.32 15.35 -23.08
N MET A 99 -0.35 16.24 -22.81
CA MET A 99 0.12 16.43 -21.43
C MET A 99 -1.04 16.86 -20.54
N LEU A 100 -1.16 16.22 -19.38
CA LEU A 100 -2.17 16.54 -18.39
C LEU A 100 -1.57 17.37 -17.26
N ARG A 101 -2.34 18.33 -16.76
CA ARG A 101 -1.96 19.14 -15.60
C ARG A 101 -2.28 18.35 -14.32
N VAL A 102 -1.27 17.68 -13.77
CA VAL A 102 -1.38 16.80 -12.59
C VAL A 102 -0.19 17.03 -11.64
N ASP A 103 -0.34 16.63 -10.38
CA ASP A 103 0.81 16.41 -9.50
C ASP A 103 1.29 14.97 -9.74
N PRO A 104 2.53 14.76 -10.24
CA PRO A 104 3.00 13.44 -10.62
C PRO A 104 3.14 12.49 -9.41
N VAL A 105 3.47 13.03 -8.23
CA VAL A 105 3.66 12.23 -7.01
C VAL A 105 2.30 11.73 -6.51
N LEU A 106 1.31 12.63 -6.46
CA LEU A 106 -0.04 12.26 -6.01
C LEU A 106 -0.75 11.35 -7.00
N PHE A 107 -0.53 11.57 -8.30
CA PHE A 107 -1.08 10.72 -9.34
C PHE A 107 -0.45 9.31 -9.32
N GLU A 108 0.88 9.21 -9.16
CA GLU A 108 1.56 7.92 -8.95
C GLU A 108 1.01 7.20 -7.71
N GLN A 109 0.84 7.93 -6.59
CA GLN A 109 0.31 7.35 -5.36
C GLN A 109 -1.13 6.84 -5.54
N ALA A 110 -1.97 7.58 -6.25
CA ALA A 110 -3.34 7.16 -6.56
C ALA A 110 -3.33 5.88 -7.43
N LEU A 111 -2.51 5.83 -8.48
CA LEU A 111 -2.34 4.65 -9.32
C LEU A 111 -1.85 3.44 -8.52
N PHE A 112 -0.83 3.63 -7.67
CA PHE A 112 -0.30 2.58 -6.82
C PHE A 112 -1.37 2.02 -5.87
N ASN A 113 -2.18 2.89 -5.24
CA ASN A 113 -3.28 2.47 -4.38
C ASN A 113 -4.33 1.65 -5.13
N LEU A 114 -4.64 2.04 -6.38
CA LEU A 114 -5.58 1.29 -7.23
C LEU A 114 -5.00 -0.07 -7.64
N LEU A 115 -3.72 -0.14 -8.01
CA LEU A 115 -3.04 -1.38 -8.39
C LEU A 115 -2.88 -2.35 -7.22
N ASP A 116 -2.53 -1.83 -6.03
CA ASP A 116 -2.44 -2.61 -4.79
C ASP A 116 -3.81 -3.21 -4.42
N ASN A 117 -4.89 -2.42 -4.54
CA ASN A 117 -6.24 -2.93 -4.37
C ASN A 117 -6.59 -3.98 -5.43
N ALA A 118 -6.28 -3.74 -6.70
CA ALA A 118 -6.56 -4.68 -7.77
C ALA A 118 -5.86 -6.04 -7.53
N ALA A 119 -4.58 -6.04 -7.18
CA ALA A 119 -3.83 -7.27 -6.90
C ALA A 119 -4.37 -8.04 -5.69
N LYS A 120 -4.87 -7.35 -4.65
CA LYS A 120 -5.43 -7.99 -3.45
C LYS A 120 -6.79 -8.66 -3.68
N PHE A 121 -7.55 -8.20 -4.66
CA PHE A 121 -8.93 -8.63 -4.89
C PHE A 121 -9.15 -9.30 -6.27
N ALA A 122 -8.08 -9.56 -7.04
CA ALA A 122 -8.12 -10.19 -8.35
C ALA A 122 -8.21 -11.73 -8.29
#